data_AF-A0A6C2YUI4-F1
#
_entry.id   AF-A0A6C2YUI4-F1
#
_cell.length_a   1.000
_cell.length_b   1.000
_cell.length_c   1.000
_cell.angle_alpha   90.00
_cell.angle_beta   90.00
_cell.angle_gamma   90.00
#
_symmetry.space_group_name_H-M   'P 1'
#
loop_
_entity.id
_entity.type
_entity.pdbx_description
1 polymer ?
#
loop_
_entity_poly.entity_id
_entity_poly.type
_entity_poly.pdbx_seq_one_letter_code
_entity_poly.pdbx_strand_id
1 'polypeptide(L)'
;MQHIDEARLETDLAYRFEYLATFMNFTAADIAVIHASAPLLAPLVPSLVDAVYAKLQQQDATWRHFVPRQFGYDGALPQSVDTLSMDDPQIQFRKEHLGRYLAALVTRPYDGKMVQYLDMVGKIHTNKAGSKELQIPLVQMNALMGFVADAFIATIIGLKLDRTTEVAALRAFSKLLWLQNDLIVRHYAAAAEELAAV
;
A
#
# COMPACT_ATOMS: atom_id res chain seq x y z
N MET A 1 24.57 -12.40 -18.65
CA MET A 1 23.97 -11.13 -18.19
C MET A 1 22.70 -10.93 -18.97
N GLN A 2 21.56 -10.73 -18.29
CA GLN A 2 20.28 -10.47 -18.96
C GLN A 2 20.27 -9.01 -19.45
N HIS A 3 19.83 -8.78 -20.68
CA HIS A 3 19.59 -7.42 -21.18
C HIS A 3 18.22 -6.93 -20.72
N ILE A 4 18.15 -5.69 -20.25
CA ILE A 4 16.93 -5.04 -19.75
C ILE A 4 16.64 -3.83 -20.62
N ASP A 5 15.41 -3.71 -21.09
CA ASP A 5 14.91 -2.52 -21.79
C ASP A 5 14.41 -1.52 -20.76
N GLU A 6 15.27 -0.57 -20.40
CA GLU A 6 14.98 0.42 -19.36
C GLU A 6 13.76 1.30 -19.69
N ALA A 7 13.52 1.60 -20.97
CA ALA A 7 12.36 2.39 -21.38
C ALA A 7 11.03 1.65 -21.12
N ARG A 8 11.04 0.32 -21.23
CA ARG A 8 9.86 -0.51 -20.88
C ARG A 8 9.60 -0.58 -19.39
N LEU A 9 10.61 -0.38 -18.52
CA LEU A 9 10.38 -0.32 -17.06
C LEU A 9 9.48 0.85 -16.67
N GLU A 10 9.47 1.93 -17.47
CA GLU A 10 8.64 3.10 -17.20
C GLU A 10 7.27 3.05 -17.88
N THR A 11 7.15 2.34 -19.01
CA THR A 11 5.95 2.36 -19.86
C THR A 11 5.10 1.08 -19.83
N ASP A 12 5.69 -0.07 -19.49
CA ASP A 12 5.03 -1.37 -19.47
C ASP A 12 4.98 -1.91 -18.03
N LEU A 13 3.79 -1.84 -17.43
CA LEU A 13 3.56 -2.28 -16.05
C LEU A 13 3.89 -3.76 -15.83
N ALA A 14 3.55 -4.63 -16.80
CA ALA A 14 3.83 -6.05 -16.67
C ALA A 14 5.34 -6.31 -16.71
N TYR A 15 6.05 -5.65 -17.62
CA TYR A 15 7.50 -5.74 -17.74
C TYR A 15 8.22 -5.22 -16.48
N ARG A 16 7.78 -4.06 -15.95
CA ARG A 16 8.31 -3.51 -14.69
C ARG A 16 8.13 -4.49 -13.53
N PHE A 17 6.92 -5.03 -13.36
CA PHE A 17 6.64 -5.97 -12.28
C PHE A 17 7.45 -7.26 -12.41
N GLU A 18 7.57 -7.82 -13.62
CA GLU A 18 8.39 -9.00 -13.90
C GLU A 18 9.87 -8.76 -13.56
N TYR A 19 10.42 -7.61 -13.98
CA TYR A 19 11.79 -7.19 -13.66
C TYR A 19 12.02 -7.15 -12.14
N LEU A 20 11.14 -6.45 -11.41
CA LEU A 20 11.23 -6.29 -9.96
C LEU A 20 11.09 -7.62 -9.22
N ALA A 21 10.10 -8.44 -9.59
CA ALA A 21 9.86 -9.74 -8.98
C ALA A 21 11.05 -10.68 -9.21
N THR A 22 11.61 -10.68 -10.43
CA THR A 22 12.81 -11.48 -10.75
C THR A 22 14.01 -11.00 -9.94
N PHE A 23 14.27 -9.69 -9.91
CA PHE A 23 15.42 -9.12 -9.20
C PHE A 23 15.36 -9.38 -7.68
N MET A 24 14.16 -9.27 -7.09
CA MET A 24 13.93 -9.52 -5.66
C MET A 24 13.74 -10.99 -5.32
N ASN A 25 13.78 -11.88 -6.31
CA ASN A 25 13.46 -13.30 -6.19
C ASN A 25 12.10 -13.52 -5.49
N PHE A 26 11.08 -12.75 -5.89
CA PHE A 26 9.70 -12.92 -5.50
C PHE A 26 9.06 -13.98 -6.39
N THR A 27 8.71 -15.12 -5.80
CA THR A 27 8.36 -16.35 -6.53
C THR A 27 6.98 -16.87 -6.14
N ALA A 28 6.52 -17.91 -6.83
CA ALA A 28 5.32 -18.64 -6.44
C ALA A 28 5.36 -19.19 -5.01
N ALA A 29 6.55 -19.48 -4.47
CA ALA A 29 6.71 -19.91 -3.08
C ALA A 29 6.41 -18.77 -2.09
N ASP A 30 6.82 -17.54 -2.40
CA ASP A 30 6.49 -16.37 -1.58
C ASP A 30 4.97 -16.10 -1.61
N ILE A 31 4.35 -16.21 -2.78
CA ILE A 31 2.90 -16.08 -2.94
C ILE A 31 2.16 -17.15 -2.12
N ALA A 32 2.61 -18.40 -2.18
CA ALA A 32 2.02 -19.49 -1.40
C ALA A 32 2.09 -19.23 0.12
N VAL A 33 3.21 -18.69 0.61
CA VAL A 33 3.37 -18.30 2.02
C VAL A 33 2.44 -17.13 2.39
N ILE A 34 2.33 -16.13 1.53
CA ILE A 34 1.41 -14.99 1.71
C ILE A 34 -0.05 -15.49 1.81
N HIS A 35 -0.46 -16.38 0.91
CA HIS A 35 -1.80 -16.97 0.93
C HIS A 35 -2.03 -17.87 2.15
N ALA A 36 -1.02 -18.66 2.55
CA ALA A 36 -1.09 -19.49 3.77
C ALA A 36 -1.21 -18.64 5.05
N SER A 37 -0.76 -17.38 5.02
CA SER A 37 -0.89 -16.44 6.13
C SER A 37 -2.30 -15.83 6.25
N ALA A 38 -3.16 -15.96 5.23
CA ALA A 38 -4.49 -15.35 5.21
C ALA A 38 -5.38 -15.68 6.43
N PRO A 39 -5.59 -16.95 6.83
CA PRO A 39 -6.41 -17.28 7.99
C PRO A 39 -5.82 -16.77 9.32
N LEU A 40 -4.50 -16.56 9.38
CA LEU A 40 -3.80 -16.05 10.57
C LEU A 40 -3.90 -14.52 10.67
N LEU A 41 -3.85 -13.83 9.54
CA LEU A 41 -3.89 -12.37 9.47
C LEU A 41 -5.32 -11.82 9.46
N ALA A 42 -6.30 -12.55 8.94
CA ALA A 42 -7.69 -12.08 8.83
C ALA A 42 -8.28 -11.57 10.17
N PRO A 43 -8.12 -12.26 11.31
CA PRO A 43 -8.61 -11.76 12.61
C PRO A 43 -7.89 -10.49 13.08
N LEU A 44 -6.71 -10.20 12.56
CA LEU A 44 -5.86 -9.07 12.95
C LEU A 44 -6.03 -7.86 12.02
N VAL A 45 -6.75 -7.99 10.91
CA VAL A 45 -6.98 -6.88 9.97
C VAL A 45 -7.61 -5.65 10.66
N PRO A 46 -8.65 -5.77 11.51
CA PRO A 46 -9.22 -4.61 12.18
C PRO A 46 -8.20 -3.84 13.03
N SER A 47 -7.41 -4.55 13.84
CA SER A 47 -6.41 -3.90 14.70
C SER A 47 -5.24 -3.30 13.93
N LEU A 48 -4.81 -3.93 12.83
CA LEU A 48 -3.82 -3.37 11.91
C LEU A 48 -4.31 -2.08 11.25
N VAL A 49 -5.56 -2.05 10.80
CA VAL A 49 -6.19 -0.85 10.25
C VAL A 49 -6.25 0.24 11.30
N ASP A 50 -6.70 -0.08 12.52
CA ASP A 50 -6.76 0.89 13.62
C ASP A 50 -5.37 1.47 13.94
N ALA A 51 -4.34 0.63 13.99
CA ALA A 51 -2.97 1.07 14.25
C ALA A 51 -2.45 2.04 13.17
N VAL A 52 -2.77 1.80 11.89
CA VAL A 52 -2.43 2.71 10.78
C VAL A 52 -3.10 4.07 10.96
N TYR A 53 -4.40 4.11 11.23
CA TYR A 53 -5.10 5.39 11.40
C TYR A 53 -4.66 6.11 12.66
N ALA A 54 -4.44 5.38 13.75
CA ALA A 54 -3.91 5.96 14.99
C ALA A 54 -2.54 6.59 14.76
N LYS A 55 -1.71 5.98 13.89
CA LYS A 55 -0.43 6.57 13.50
C LYS A 55 -0.61 7.84 12.67
N LEU A 56 -1.51 7.83 11.68
CA LEU A 56 -1.78 8.97 10.79
C LEU A 56 -2.38 10.17 11.55
N GLN A 57 -3.17 9.94 12.60
CA GLN A 57 -3.77 11.02 13.39
C GLN A 57 -2.76 11.75 14.27
N GLN A 58 -1.60 11.15 14.58
CA GLN A 58 -0.58 11.78 15.42
C GLN A 58 0.06 13.02 14.77
N GLN A 59 -0.12 13.23 13.47
CA GLN A 59 0.50 14.32 12.72
C GLN A 59 -0.53 14.98 11.82
N ASP A 60 -0.70 16.29 11.96
CA ASP A 60 -1.54 17.12 11.09
C ASP A 60 -1.18 16.95 9.60
N ALA A 61 0.12 16.83 9.33
CA ALA A 61 0.69 16.66 8.00
C ALA A 61 0.12 15.44 7.24
N THR A 62 -0.22 14.36 7.96
CA THR A 62 -0.86 13.16 7.41
C THR A 62 -2.37 13.19 7.58
N TRP A 63 -2.88 13.71 8.69
CA TRP A 63 -4.30 13.70 9.03
C TRP A 63 -5.14 14.64 8.15
N ARG A 64 -4.58 15.79 7.75
CA ARG A 64 -5.28 16.78 6.91
C ARG A 64 -5.77 16.25 5.56
N HIS A 65 -5.16 15.17 5.04
CA HIS A 65 -5.55 14.58 3.76
C HIS A 65 -6.90 13.87 3.78
N PHE A 66 -7.47 13.67 4.96
CA PHE A 66 -8.80 13.12 5.15
C PHE A 66 -9.88 14.19 5.34
N VAL A 67 -9.53 15.48 5.24
CA VAL A 67 -10.52 16.58 5.24
C VAL A 67 -11.23 16.69 3.89
N PRO A 68 -10.54 16.70 2.73
CA PRO A 68 -11.19 16.73 1.43
C PRO A 68 -12.04 15.47 1.18
N ARG A 69 -13.01 15.60 0.27
CA ARG A 69 -13.86 14.48 -0.11
C ARG A 69 -13.05 13.37 -0.76
N GLN A 70 -13.20 12.16 -0.22
CA GLN A 70 -12.58 10.96 -0.76
C GLN A 70 -13.41 10.41 -1.92
N PHE A 71 -12.74 9.78 -2.89
CA PHE A 71 -13.42 9.17 -4.04
C PHE A 71 -14.39 8.07 -3.58
N GLY A 72 -15.62 8.13 -4.08
CA GLY A 72 -16.70 7.20 -3.73
C GLY A 72 -17.38 7.46 -2.39
N TYR A 73 -17.08 8.59 -1.73
CA TYR A 73 -17.72 9.00 -0.47
C TYR A 73 -18.63 10.22 -0.66
N ASP A 74 -19.93 10.03 -0.47
CA ASP A 74 -20.96 11.05 -0.64
C ASP A 74 -21.49 11.61 0.69
N GLY A 75 -20.94 11.16 1.83
CA GLY A 75 -21.39 11.57 3.15
C GLY A 75 -20.89 12.93 3.61
N ALA A 76 -21.12 13.23 4.89
CA ALA A 76 -20.70 14.45 5.56
C ALA A 76 -19.17 14.55 5.66
N LEU A 77 -18.64 15.77 5.54
CA LEU A 77 -17.21 16.05 5.63
C LEU A 77 -16.88 16.78 6.95
N PRO A 78 -15.71 16.55 7.53
CA PRO A 78 -15.20 17.40 8.61
C PRO A 78 -14.97 18.82 8.08
N GLN A 79 -15.03 19.83 8.96
CA GLN A 79 -14.81 21.23 8.56
C GLN A 79 -13.33 21.57 8.42
N SER A 80 -12.48 20.95 9.26
CA SER A 80 -11.05 21.20 9.34
C SER A 80 -10.32 19.98 9.89
N VAL A 81 -8.99 20.00 9.84
CA VAL A 81 -8.16 18.97 10.48
C VAL A 81 -8.35 18.92 12.00
N ASP A 82 -8.67 20.06 12.62
CA ASP A 82 -8.88 20.18 14.08
C ASP A 82 -10.20 19.52 14.53
N THR A 83 -11.18 19.44 13.63
CA THR A 83 -12.50 18.84 13.89
C THR A 83 -12.60 17.41 13.38
N LEU A 84 -11.61 16.94 12.60
CA LEU A 84 -11.55 15.59 12.07
C LEU A 84 -11.19 14.58 13.17
N SER A 85 -12.01 13.55 13.32
CA SER A 85 -11.90 12.52 14.35
C SER A 85 -11.95 11.12 13.76
N MET A 86 -11.58 10.12 14.58
CA MET A 86 -11.67 8.71 14.19
C MET A 86 -13.10 8.25 13.89
N ASP A 87 -14.10 8.89 14.49
CA ASP A 87 -15.49 8.51 14.36
C ASP A 87 -16.18 9.11 13.13
N ASP A 88 -15.47 9.96 12.38
CA ASP A 88 -16.02 10.55 11.16
C ASP A 88 -16.36 9.46 10.12
N PRO A 89 -17.55 9.52 9.47
CA PRO A 89 -17.96 8.45 8.57
C PRO A 89 -17.02 8.28 7.37
N GLN A 90 -16.35 9.35 6.93
CA GLN A 90 -15.31 9.27 5.90
C GLN A 90 -14.09 8.46 6.38
N ILE A 91 -13.68 8.59 7.65
CA ILE A 91 -12.58 7.80 8.21
C ILE A 91 -12.96 6.33 8.27
N GLN A 92 -14.17 6.00 8.74
CA GLN A 92 -14.68 4.63 8.75
C GLN A 92 -14.74 4.03 7.33
N PHE A 93 -15.26 4.79 6.36
CA PHE A 93 -15.26 4.40 4.95
C PHE A 93 -13.86 4.07 4.42
N ARG A 94 -12.85 4.88 4.77
CA ARG A 94 -11.46 4.65 4.35
C ARG A 94 -10.79 3.49 5.09
N LYS A 95 -11.14 3.25 6.36
CA LYS A 95 -10.71 2.07 7.13
C LYS A 95 -11.21 0.78 6.50
N GLU A 96 -12.48 0.73 6.07
CA GLU A 96 -13.02 -0.41 5.34
C GLU A 96 -12.30 -0.66 4.01
N HIS A 97 -11.95 0.39 3.27
CA HIS A 97 -11.15 0.29 2.05
C HIS A 97 -9.78 -0.32 2.32
N LEU A 98 -9.09 0.13 3.38
CA LEU A 98 -7.79 -0.43 3.77
C LEU A 98 -7.92 -1.90 4.20
N GLY A 99 -8.96 -2.26 4.97
CA GLY A 99 -9.23 -3.65 5.35
C GLY A 99 -9.44 -4.56 4.14
N ARG A 100 -10.24 -4.12 3.15
CA ARG A 100 -10.42 -4.84 1.88
C ARG A 100 -9.12 -5.00 1.09
N TYR A 101 -8.27 -3.97 1.09
CA TYR A 101 -6.96 -4.03 0.45
C TYR A 101 -6.04 -5.07 1.13
N LEU A 102 -5.94 -5.07 2.46
CA LEU A 102 -5.13 -6.06 3.20
C LEU A 102 -5.64 -7.49 2.96
N ALA A 103 -6.96 -7.69 2.96
CA ALA A 103 -7.54 -8.99 2.61
C ALA A 103 -7.19 -9.40 1.17
N ALA A 104 -7.25 -8.47 0.22
CA ALA A 104 -6.90 -8.73 -1.17
C ALA A 104 -5.43 -9.18 -1.34
N LEU A 105 -4.48 -8.58 -0.60
CA LEU A 105 -3.06 -8.96 -0.63
C LEU A 105 -2.84 -10.45 -0.32
N VAL A 106 -3.64 -11.02 0.58
CA VAL A 106 -3.46 -12.40 1.07
C VAL A 106 -4.42 -13.40 0.44
N THR A 107 -5.39 -12.96 -0.38
CA THR A 107 -6.41 -13.86 -0.95
C THR A 107 -6.49 -13.86 -2.47
N ARG A 108 -6.06 -12.78 -3.13
CA ARG A 108 -6.15 -12.70 -4.60
C ARG A 108 -4.97 -13.42 -5.28
N PRO A 109 -5.19 -14.00 -6.48
CA PRO A 109 -4.10 -14.50 -7.30
C PRO A 109 -3.19 -13.34 -7.73
N TYR A 110 -1.88 -13.57 -7.75
CA TYR A 110 -0.88 -12.59 -8.20
C TYR A 110 -0.71 -12.66 -9.71
N ASP A 111 -1.78 -12.30 -10.42
CA ASP A 111 -1.82 -12.20 -11.88
C ASP A 111 -1.77 -10.73 -12.33
N GLY A 112 -1.90 -10.49 -13.63
CA GLY A 112 -1.91 -9.11 -14.18
C GLY A 112 -2.98 -8.20 -13.57
N LYS A 113 -4.12 -8.73 -13.09
CA LYS A 113 -5.15 -7.92 -12.43
C LYS A 113 -4.70 -7.47 -11.05
N MET A 114 -3.98 -8.33 -10.32
CA MET A 114 -3.37 -7.95 -9.05
C MET A 114 -2.31 -6.88 -9.27
N VAL A 115 -1.44 -7.03 -10.27
CA VAL A 115 -0.43 -6.00 -10.59
C VAL A 115 -1.08 -4.65 -10.92
N GLN A 116 -2.14 -4.64 -11.74
CA GLN A 116 -2.93 -3.42 -12.01
C GLN A 116 -3.57 -2.84 -10.75
N TYR A 117 -4.03 -3.69 -9.84
CA TYR A 117 -4.63 -3.28 -8.58
C TYR A 117 -3.59 -2.61 -7.66
N LEU A 118 -2.39 -3.18 -7.54
CA LEU A 118 -1.28 -2.61 -6.75
C LEU A 118 -0.79 -1.26 -7.32
N ASP A 119 -0.70 -1.14 -8.65
CA ASP A 119 -0.38 0.12 -9.35
C ASP A 119 -1.47 1.18 -9.10
N MET A 120 -2.75 0.80 -9.24
CA MET A 120 -3.87 1.70 -8.95
C MET A 120 -3.85 2.21 -7.50
N VAL A 121 -3.48 1.36 -6.53
CA VAL A 121 -3.31 1.78 -5.13
C VAL A 121 -2.28 2.89 -5.02
N GLY A 122 -1.17 2.84 -5.74
CA GLY A 122 -0.23 3.96 -5.83
C GLY A 122 -0.86 5.21 -6.43
N LYS A 123 -1.51 5.04 -7.58
CA LYS A 123 -2.07 6.15 -8.36
C LYS A 123 -3.13 6.96 -7.61
N ILE A 124 -3.99 6.32 -6.81
CA ILE A 124 -5.06 7.00 -6.06
C ILE A 124 -4.58 7.89 -4.91
N HIS A 125 -3.31 7.76 -4.48
CA HIS A 125 -2.72 8.65 -3.46
C HIS A 125 -2.09 9.91 -4.08
N THR A 126 -2.24 10.07 -5.40
CA THR A 126 -1.85 11.23 -6.20
C THR A 126 -3.09 11.85 -6.85
N ASN A 127 -2.93 13.00 -7.50
CA ASN A 127 -4.00 13.63 -8.28
C ASN A 127 -4.30 12.93 -9.63
N LYS A 128 -3.61 11.83 -9.95
CA LYS A 128 -3.71 11.10 -11.23
C LYS A 128 -4.88 10.12 -11.29
N ALA A 129 -5.48 9.77 -10.15
CA ALA A 129 -6.67 8.91 -10.05
C ALA A 129 -7.41 9.14 -8.72
N GLY A 130 -8.67 8.70 -8.62
CA GLY A 130 -9.46 8.87 -7.40
C GLY A 130 -9.92 10.31 -7.20
N SER A 131 -9.64 10.91 -6.05
CA SER A 131 -10.03 12.29 -5.74
C SER A 131 -8.99 13.25 -6.30
N LYS A 132 -9.42 14.20 -7.15
CA LYS A 132 -8.53 15.20 -7.74
C LYS A 132 -7.95 16.18 -6.71
N GLU A 133 -8.61 16.32 -5.57
CA GLU A 133 -8.19 17.18 -4.46
C GLU A 133 -7.16 16.48 -3.56
N LEU A 134 -6.95 15.18 -3.74
CA LEU A 134 -6.02 14.39 -2.94
C LEU A 134 -4.64 14.34 -3.61
N GLN A 135 -3.64 14.86 -2.91
CA GLN A 135 -2.24 14.71 -3.29
C GLN A 135 -1.39 14.53 -2.04
N ILE A 136 -1.03 13.29 -1.75
CA ILE A 136 -0.22 12.95 -0.57
C ILE A 136 1.25 13.05 -0.94
N PRO A 137 2.05 13.95 -0.33
CA PRO A 137 3.48 14.06 -0.60
C PRO A 137 4.22 12.72 -0.47
N LEU A 138 5.17 12.46 -1.38
CA LEU A 138 5.94 11.21 -1.40
C LEU A 138 6.62 10.92 -0.06
N VAL A 139 7.15 11.94 0.61
CA VAL A 139 7.78 11.79 1.94
C VAL A 139 6.82 11.20 2.98
N GLN A 140 5.54 11.58 2.93
CA GLN A 140 4.51 11.08 3.85
C GLN A 140 4.07 9.66 3.46
N MET A 141 3.94 9.39 2.15
CA MET A 141 3.62 8.06 1.66
C MET A 141 4.70 7.04 2.01
N ASN A 142 5.98 7.40 1.83
CA ASN A 142 7.11 6.57 2.22
C ASN A 142 7.18 6.36 3.74
N ALA A 143 6.90 7.40 4.54
CA ALA A 143 6.83 7.26 5.99
C ALA A 143 5.74 6.27 6.43
N LEU A 144 4.56 6.33 5.79
CA LEU A 144 3.48 5.36 6.03
C LEU A 144 3.89 3.94 5.61
N MET A 145 4.52 3.76 4.45
CA MET A 145 5.00 2.44 4.01
C MET A 145 6.03 1.85 4.96
N GLY A 146 6.92 2.67 5.53
CA GLY A 146 7.85 2.25 6.58
C GLY A 146 7.14 1.76 7.84
N PHE A 147 6.11 2.49 8.30
CA PHE A 147 5.29 2.07 9.43
C PHE A 147 4.53 0.75 9.16
N VAL A 148 3.93 0.63 7.96
CA VAL A 148 3.21 -0.60 7.57
C VAL A 148 4.15 -1.80 7.53
N ALA A 149 5.37 -1.64 7.02
CA ALA A 149 6.36 -2.70 7.00
C ALA A 149 6.74 -3.19 8.40
N ASP A 150 6.99 -2.26 9.33
CA ASP A 150 7.27 -2.60 10.73
C ASP A 150 6.08 -3.28 11.41
N ALA A 151 4.85 -2.80 11.17
CA ALA A 151 3.63 -3.40 11.71
C ALA A 151 3.42 -4.85 11.22
N PHE A 152 3.72 -5.14 9.95
CA PHE A 152 3.70 -6.51 9.44
C PHE A 152 4.75 -7.40 10.09
N ILE A 153 5.98 -6.89 10.29
CA ILE A 153 7.05 -7.63 10.98
C ILE A 153 6.61 -7.98 12.41
N ALA A 154 6.15 -6.98 13.17
CA ALA A 154 5.68 -7.16 14.54
C ALA A 154 4.52 -8.16 14.61
N THR A 155 3.58 -8.07 13.66
CA THR A 155 2.44 -9.00 13.57
C THR A 155 2.89 -10.43 13.32
N ILE A 156 3.77 -10.65 12.34
CA ILE A 156 4.24 -12.00 11.98
C ILE A 156 5.02 -12.63 13.14
N ILE A 157 5.90 -11.88 13.80
CA ILE A 157 6.61 -12.35 15.00
C ILE A 157 5.61 -12.67 16.13
N GLY A 158 4.58 -11.84 16.29
CA GLY A 158 3.52 -12.02 17.28
C GLY A 158 2.68 -13.29 17.09
N LEU A 159 2.63 -13.85 15.87
CA LEU A 159 1.94 -15.12 15.57
C LEU A 159 2.65 -16.33 16.17
N LYS A 160 3.92 -16.21 16.58
CA LYS A 160 4.73 -17.28 17.19
C LYS A 160 4.73 -18.57 16.35
N LEU A 161 4.88 -18.43 15.04
CA LEU A 161 4.97 -19.56 14.11
C LEU A 161 6.27 -20.33 14.35
N ASP A 162 6.38 -21.55 13.81
CA ASP A 162 7.68 -22.21 13.79
C ASP A 162 8.69 -21.35 13.02
N ARG A 163 9.97 -21.48 13.39
CA ARG A 163 11.02 -20.57 12.89
C ARG A 163 11.13 -20.57 11.36
N THR A 164 10.91 -21.71 10.71
CA THR A 164 11.01 -21.81 9.26
C THR A 164 9.86 -21.05 8.60
N THR A 165 8.62 -21.23 9.08
CA THR A 165 7.44 -20.52 8.56
C THR A 165 7.51 -19.03 8.85
N GLU A 166 7.92 -18.63 10.07
CA GLU A 166 8.09 -17.22 10.44
C GLU A 166 9.08 -16.51 9.51
N VAL A 167 10.26 -17.10 9.29
CA VAL A 167 11.28 -16.53 8.39
C VAL A 167 10.77 -16.45 6.95
N ALA A 168 10.07 -17.49 6.47
CA ALA A 168 9.48 -17.47 5.13
C ALA A 168 8.45 -16.34 4.99
N ALA A 169 7.56 -16.18 5.97
CA ALA A 169 6.55 -15.12 5.98
C ALA A 169 7.20 -13.73 6.01
N LEU A 170 8.16 -13.49 6.92
CA LEU A 170 8.88 -12.21 7.00
C LEU A 170 9.53 -11.84 5.66
N ARG A 171 10.16 -12.80 4.99
CA ARG A 171 10.80 -12.58 3.67
C ARG A 171 9.78 -12.31 2.57
N ALA A 172 8.70 -13.10 2.51
CA ALA A 172 7.68 -12.95 1.49
C ALA A 172 6.96 -11.60 1.58
N PHE A 173 6.55 -11.19 2.79
CA PHE A 173 5.91 -9.90 3.03
C PHE A 173 6.87 -8.72 2.83
N SER A 174 8.15 -8.85 3.21
CA SER A 174 9.16 -7.83 2.93
C SER A 174 9.27 -7.54 1.42
N LYS A 175 9.39 -8.58 0.60
CA LYS A 175 9.43 -8.44 -0.87
C LYS A 175 8.13 -7.85 -1.42
N LEU A 176 6.97 -8.31 -0.94
CA LEU A 176 5.67 -7.78 -1.36
C LEU A 176 5.56 -6.27 -1.09
N LEU A 177 5.97 -5.81 0.08
CA LEU A 177 5.90 -4.41 0.44
C LEU A 177 6.88 -3.55 -0.37
N TRP A 178 8.05 -4.07 -0.72
CA TRP A 178 8.97 -3.41 -1.65
C TRP A 178 8.41 -3.31 -3.08
N LEU A 179 7.78 -4.38 -3.59
CA LEU A 179 7.06 -4.36 -4.87
C LEU A 179 5.95 -3.31 -4.86
N GLN A 180 5.12 -3.29 -3.82
CA GLN A 180 4.06 -2.29 -3.67
C GLN A 180 4.64 -0.87 -3.57
N ASN A 181 5.74 -0.68 -2.84
CA ASN A 181 6.37 0.63 -2.67
C ASN A 181 6.90 1.16 -4.01
N ASP A 182 7.55 0.34 -4.83
CA ASP A 182 7.97 0.75 -6.17
C ASP A 182 6.78 1.20 -7.04
N LEU A 183 5.70 0.40 -7.07
CA LEU A 183 4.48 0.74 -7.81
C LEU A 183 3.78 2.00 -7.28
N ILE A 184 3.95 2.33 -6.00
CA ILE A 184 3.52 3.62 -5.45
C ILE A 184 4.41 4.74 -5.98
N VAL A 185 5.73 4.62 -5.77
CA VAL A 185 6.72 5.66 -6.04
C VAL A 185 6.75 6.07 -7.51
N ARG A 186 6.53 5.15 -8.45
CA ARG A 186 6.53 5.49 -9.89
C ARG A 186 5.50 6.55 -10.27
N HIS A 187 4.37 6.65 -9.56
CA HIS A 187 3.37 7.68 -9.82
C HIS A 187 3.80 9.07 -9.34
N TYR A 188 4.75 9.14 -8.40
CA TYR A 188 5.38 10.37 -7.93
C TYR A 188 6.55 10.80 -8.79
N ALA A 189 7.38 9.85 -9.25
CA ALA A 189 8.54 10.13 -10.12
C ALA A 189 8.11 10.80 -11.43
N ALA A 190 7.06 10.28 -12.07
CA ALA A 190 6.51 10.88 -13.29
C ALA A 190 5.98 12.31 -13.09
N ALA A 191 5.60 12.71 -11.87
CA ALA A 191 5.18 14.09 -11.59
C ALA A 191 6.36 15.05 -11.42
N ALA A 192 7.53 14.56 -11.00
CA ALA A 192 8.73 15.37 -10.87
C ALA A 192 9.33 15.72 -12.25
N GLU A 193 9.25 14.80 -13.22
CA GLU A 193 9.65 15.06 -14.61
C GLU A 193 8.75 16.08 -15.30
N GLU A 194 7.43 16.00 -15.07
CA GLU A 194 6.46 16.99 -15.59
C GLU A 194 6.72 18.40 -15.02
N LEU A 195 7.09 18.52 -13.74
CA LEU A 195 7.41 19.81 -13.11
C LEU A 195 8.76 20.37 -13.58
N ALA A 196 9.73 19.51 -13.92
CA ALA A 196 11.03 19.92 -14.44
C ALA A 196 11.00 20.29 -15.94
N ALA A 197 9.92 19.95 -16.65
CA ALA A 197 9.69 20.29 -18.06
C ALA A 197 8.96 21.63 -18.28
N VAL A 198 8.65 22.36 -17.19
CA VAL A 198 8.00 23.69 -17.18
C VAL A 198 8.99 24.74 -16.68
#